data_AF-A0A2E8MCA8-F1
#
_entry.id   AF-A0A2E8MCA8-F1
#
_cell.length_a   1.000
_cell.length_b   1.000
_cell.length_c   1.000
_cell.angle_alpha   90.00
_cell.angle_beta   90.00
_cell.angle_gamma   90.00
#
_symmetry.space_group_name_H-M   'P 1'
#
loop_
_entity.id
_entity.type
_entity.pdbx_description
1 polymer ?
#
loop_
_entity_poly.entity_id
_entity_poly.type
_entity_poly.pdbx_seq_one_letter_code
_entity_poly.pdbx_strand_id
1 'polypeptide(L)'
;MKKTFAAVTVTLLIALPVGAELKLSVVDRAEKLLPPRGKVGSTIVAAGNSKGQTFTVKKTGKLKGLLVLTAGVVNAADLTVSIYRTENDYPVGDLLHSESGRLPKGAAEATLKLEFKSPLQLTTGSYAMVLSAEESDLRFTLGRGYAGGRAIRNNK
;
A
#
# COMPACT_ATOMS: atom_id res chain seq x y z
N MET A 1 18.18 26.79 49.76
CA MET A 1 17.28 25.74 49.24
C MET A 1 17.46 25.62 47.73
N LYS A 2 18.12 24.56 47.23
CA LYS A 2 18.30 24.31 45.79
C LYS A 2 17.11 23.48 45.29
N LYS A 3 16.32 24.02 44.36
CA LYS A 3 15.25 23.27 43.68
C LYS A 3 15.86 22.56 42.48
N THR A 4 15.93 21.24 42.55
CA THR A 4 16.33 20.38 41.44
C THR A 4 15.11 20.19 40.53
N PHE A 5 15.17 20.70 39.30
CA PHE A 5 14.17 20.39 38.28
C PHE A 5 14.54 19.06 37.64
N ALA A 6 13.72 18.03 37.84
CA ALA A 6 13.83 16.79 37.09
C ALA A 6 13.30 17.05 35.67
N ALA A 7 14.19 17.01 34.68
CA ALA A 7 13.80 16.96 33.28
C ALA A 7 13.10 15.60 33.04
N VAL A 8 11.78 15.62 32.89
CA VAL A 8 11.02 14.45 32.45
C VAL A 8 11.24 14.33 30.95
N THR A 9 12.22 13.52 30.56
CA THR A 9 12.38 13.08 29.18
C THR A 9 11.22 12.14 28.87
N VAL A 10 10.17 12.66 28.25
CA VAL A 10 9.11 11.83 27.64
C VAL A 10 9.73 11.19 26.40
N THR A 11 10.35 10.03 26.58
CA THR A 11 10.69 9.17 25.44
C THR A 11 9.37 8.64 24.91
N LEU A 12 8.84 9.30 23.88
CA LEU A 12 7.74 8.78 23.08
C LEU A 12 8.25 7.52 22.40
N LEU A 13 8.06 6.36 23.05
CA LEU A 13 8.22 5.06 22.43
C LEU A 13 7.06 4.95 21.42
N ILE A 14 7.24 5.55 20.24
CA ILE A 14 6.46 5.16 19.07
C ILE A 14 6.93 3.73 18.82
N ALA A 15 6.22 2.77 19.40
CA ALA A 15 6.26 1.40 18.92
C ALA A 15 5.82 1.50 17.46
N LEU A 16 6.79 1.61 16.55
CA LEU A 16 6.55 1.31 15.15
C LEU A 16 5.86 -0.05 15.17
N PRO A 17 4.64 -0.17 14.62
CA PRO A 17 3.98 -1.47 14.58
C PRO A 17 4.99 -2.43 14.00
N VAL A 18 5.34 -3.46 14.76
CA VAL A 18 6.13 -4.59 14.26
C VAL A 18 5.36 -5.05 13.03
N GLY A 19 5.84 -4.66 11.84
CA GLY A 19 5.04 -4.67 10.63
C GLY A 19 4.52 -6.07 10.43
N ALA A 20 3.19 -6.22 10.42
CA ALA A 20 2.63 -7.50 10.04
C ALA A 20 3.12 -7.81 8.62
N GLU A 21 3.61 -9.03 8.43
CA GLU A 21 4.26 -9.44 7.19
C GLU A 21 3.20 -9.69 6.12
N LEU A 22 3.24 -8.87 5.06
CA LEU A 22 2.38 -9.02 3.89
C LEU A 22 2.78 -10.30 3.15
N LYS A 23 1.85 -11.25 3.03
CA LYS A 23 2.12 -12.44 2.24
C LYS A 23 1.90 -12.15 0.76
N LEU A 24 2.97 -12.33 -0.01
CA LEU A 24 3.02 -12.06 -1.45
C LEU A 24 3.23 -13.35 -2.23
N SER A 25 2.39 -13.60 -3.24
CA SER A 25 2.53 -14.74 -4.13
C SER A 25 2.20 -14.36 -5.58
N VAL A 26 2.85 -15.03 -6.54
CA VAL A 26 2.42 -15.00 -7.95
C VAL A 26 1.17 -15.86 -8.07
N VAL A 27 0.09 -15.30 -8.62
CA VAL A 27 -1.16 -16.08 -8.77
C VAL A 27 -1.08 -17.04 -9.94
N ASP A 28 -1.71 -18.20 -9.76
CA ASP A 28 -1.88 -19.19 -10.81
C ASP A 28 -2.76 -18.67 -11.95
N ARG A 29 -2.62 -19.29 -13.14
CA ARG A 29 -3.24 -18.85 -14.39
C ARG A 29 -4.75 -18.60 -14.30
N ALA A 30 -5.45 -19.31 -13.40
CA ALA A 30 -6.90 -19.21 -13.21
C ALA A 30 -7.36 -17.93 -12.49
N GLU A 31 -6.53 -17.37 -11.60
CA GLU A 31 -6.83 -16.13 -10.85
C GLU A 31 -6.15 -14.90 -11.47
N LYS A 32 -5.46 -15.09 -12.61
CA LYS A 32 -4.69 -14.04 -13.27
C LYS A 32 -5.62 -12.91 -13.71
N LEU A 33 -5.33 -11.70 -13.24
CA LEU A 33 -6.00 -10.51 -13.74
C LEU A 33 -5.62 -10.32 -15.21
N LEU A 34 -6.63 -10.20 -16.08
CA LEU A 34 -6.39 -9.73 -17.43
C LEU A 34 -6.13 -8.22 -17.38
N PRO A 35 -5.11 -7.70 -18.08
CA PRO A 35 -4.96 -6.27 -18.22
C PRO A 35 -6.25 -5.69 -18.82
N PRO A 36 -6.78 -4.57 -18.29
CA PRO A 36 -7.99 -3.98 -18.81
C PRO A 36 -7.86 -3.66 -20.30
N ARG A 37 -8.91 -3.89 -21.09
CA ARG A 37 -8.93 -3.51 -22.52
C ARG A 37 -9.05 -1.98 -22.63
N GLY A 38 -8.05 -1.30 -23.20
CA GLY A 38 -8.05 0.15 -23.44
C GLY A 38 -6.78 0.87 -22.95
N LYS A 39 -6.76 2.22 -22.97
CA LYS A 39 -5.67 3.00 -22.37
C LYS A 39 -5.73 2.90 -20.84
N VAL A 40 -5.03 1.93 -20.28
CA VAL A 40 -4.85 1.81 -18.84
C VAL A 40 -3.66 2.65 -18.43
N GLY A 41 -3.83 3.52 -17.43
CA GLY A 41 -2.72 4.29 -16.89
C GLY A 41 -1.78 3.36 -16.13
N SER A 42 -0.61 3.03 -16.67
CA SER A 42 0.43 2.36 -15.90
C SER A 42 1.16 3.39 -15.03
N THR A 43 1.48 3.06 -13.78
CA THR A 43 2.35 3.89 -12.94
C THR A 43 3.57 3.10 -12.51
N ILE A 44 4.73 3.76 -12.52
CA ILE A 44 5.96 3.26 -11.92
C ILE A 44 6.00 3.72 -10.46
N VAL A 45 6.14 2.76 -9.54
CA VAL A 45 6.55 2.95 -8.16
C VAL A 45 8.03 2.56 -8.10
N ALA A 46 8.89 3.55 -8.33
CA ALA A 46 10.32 3.36 -8.19
C ALA A 46 10.72 3.23 -6.71
N ALA A 47 11.94 2.77 -6.43
CA ALA A 47 12.48 2.71 -5.08
C ALA A 47 12.38 4.07 -4.38
N GLY A 48 11.95 4.06 -3.11
CA GLY A 48 11.66 5.26 -2.31
C GLY A 48 10.33 5.95 -2.62
N ASN A 49 9.54 5.42 -3.58
CA ASN A 49 8.31 6.08 -4.02
C ASN A 49 7.06 5.36 -3.54
N SER A 50 5.94 6.09 -3.66
CA SER A 50 4.62 5.53 -3.44
C SER A 50 3.65 5.93 -4.55
N LYS A 51 2.60 5.14 -4.71
CA LYS A 51 1.46 5.46 -5.56
C LYS A 51 0.18 4.93 -4.92
N GLY A 52 -0.85 5.77 -4.88
CA GLY A 52 -2.15 5.34 -4.39
C GLY A 52 -3.30 5.40 -5.40
N GLN A 53 -4.35 4.68 -5.03
CA GLN A 53 -5.63 4.57 -5.72
C GLN A 53 -6.76 4.64 -4.69
N THR A 54 -7.82 5.40 -4.99
CA THR A 54 -9.02 5.44 -4.14
C THR A 54 -9.99 4.31 -4.49
N PHE A 55 -10.71 3.84 -3.49
CA PHE A 55 -11.81 2.88 -3.64
C PHE A 55 -12.91 3.15 -2.61
N THR A 56 -14.12 2.72 -2.93
CA THR A 56 -15.29 2.89 -2.04
C THR A 56 -15.77 1.54 -1.56
N VAL A 57 -15.90 1.40 -0.25
CA VAL A 57 -16.55 0.25 0.40
C VAL A 57 -18.04 0.57 0.53
N LYS A 58 -18.88 -0.16 -0.19
CA LYS A 58 -20.33 0.03 -0.17
C LYS A 58 -21.04 -0.72 0.98
N LYS A 59 -20.37 -1.73 1.55
CA LYS A 59 -20.87 -2.54 2.65
C LYS A 59 -19.72 -2.88 3.59
N THR A 60 -19.94 -2.69 4.90
CA THR A 60 -19.00 -3.09 5.95
C THR A 60 -18.56 -4.54 5.77
N GLY A 61 -17.26 -4.78 5.83
CA GLY A 61 -16.67 -6.09 5.56
C GLY A 61 -15.19 -6.16 5.90
N LYS A 62 -14.63 -7.36 5.79
CA LYS A 62 -13.20 -7.61 6.01
C LYS A 62 -12.46 -7.59 4.69
N LEU A 63 -11.49 -6.70 4.56
CA LEU A 63 -10.53 -6.72 3.47
C LEU A 63 -9.39 -7.68 3.85
N LYS A 64 -9.33 -8.83 3.18
CA LYS A 64 -8.32 -9.87 3.45
C LYS A 64 -7.06 -9.75 2.61
N GLY A 65 -7.11 -8.94 1.55
CA GLY A 65 -6.05 -8.93 0.55
C GLY A 65 -6.49 -8.29 -0.75
N LEU A 66 -5.59 -8.30 -1.73
CA LEU A 66 -5.71 -7.61 -3.00
C LEU A 66 -5.05 -8.42 -4.12
N LEU A 67 -5.48 -8.18 -5.35
CA LEU A 67 -4.76 -8.63 -6.54
C LEU A 67 -4.19 -7.40 -7.25
N VAL A 68 -2.90 -7.43 -7.58
CA VAL A 68 -2.19 -6.32 -8.24
C VAL A 68 -1.45 -6.85 -9.46
N LEU A 69 -1.59 -6.18 -10.61
CA LEU A 69 -0.86 -6.54 -11.82
C LEU A 69 0.45 -5.74 -11.93
N THR A 70 1.59 -6.44 -11.94
CA THR A 70 2.91 -5.87 -12.26
C THR A 70 3.24 -6.05 -13.73
N ALA A 71 3.89 -5.06 -14.33
CA ALA A 71 4.28 -5.09 -15.73
C ALA A 71 5.57 -4.28 -15.95
N GLY A 72 6.70 -4.93 -16.16
CA GLY A 72 7.98 -4.28 -16.48
C GLY A 72 8.70 -3.77 -15.23
N VAL A 73 9.09 -4.70 -14.36
CA VAL A 73 9.86 -4.45 -13.13
C VAL A 73 11.35 -4.53 -13.42
N VAL A 74 12.11 -3.55 -12.92
CA VAL A 74 13.59 -3.52 -13.05
C VAL A 74 14.25 -4.19 -11.84
N ASN A 75 13.70 -3.98 -10.64
CA ASN A 75 14.13 -4.63 -9.40
C ASN A 75 12.90 -5.05 -8.58
N ALA A 76 12.82 -6.31 -8.15
CA ALA A 76 11.72 -6.87 -7.36
C ALA A 76 12.26 -7.39 -6.03
N ALA A 77 12.13 -6.62 -4.96
CA ALA A 77 12.64 -6.94 -3.64
C ALA A 77 11.53 -6.91 -2.58
N ASP A 78 10.89 -5.76 -2.39
CA ASP A 78 9.89 -5.49 -1.39
C ASP A 78 8.65 -4.77 -1.94
N LEU A 79 7.55 -4.85 -1.19
CA LEU A 79 6.35 -4.07 -1.40
C LEU A 79 5.70 -3.78 -0.06
N THR A 80 5.30 -2.53 0.15
CA THR A 80 4.48 -2.10 1.28
C THR A 80 3.12 -1.65 0.79
N VAL A 81 2.07 -2.05 1.50
CA VAL A 81 0.70 -1.59 1.27
C VAL A 81 0.18 -0.88 2.49
N SER A 82 -0.27 0.35 2.30
CA SER A 82 -0.87 1.18 3.33
C SER A 82 -2.31 1.56 2.96
N ILE A 83 -3.22 1.52 3.92
CA ILE A 83 -4.63 1.89 3.74
C ILE A 83 -4.97 3.08 4.64
N TYR A 84 -5.65 4.07 4.06
CA TYR A 84 -6.14 5.27 4.73
C TYR A 84 -7.62 5.45 4.47
N ARG A 85 -8.34 6.06 5.43
CA ARG A 85 -9.65 6.65 5.15
C ARG A 85 -9.47 7.87 4.26
N THR A 86 -10.46 8.18 3.43
CA THR A 86 -10.45 9.39 2.62
C THR A 86 -11.70 10.23 2.77
N GLU A 87 -11.53 11.53 2.66
CA GLU A 87 -12.60 12.53 2.52
C GLU A 87 -12.22 13.48 1.37
N ASN A 88 -13.16 13.71 0.45
CA ASN A 88 -12.93 14.49 -0.77
C ASN A 88 -11.66 14.05 -1.54
N ASP A 89 -11.42 12.73 -1.60
CA ASP A 89 -10.26 12.09 -2.23
C ASP A 89 -8.89 12.31 -1.56
N TYR A 90 -8.86 12.88 -0.34
CA TYR A 90 -7.64 13.01 0.47
C TYR A 90 -7.57 11.97 1.58
N PRO A 91 -6.40 11.35 1.84
CA PRO A 91 -6.17 10.62 3.08
C PRO A 91 -6.46 11.51 4.28
N VAL A 92 -7.29 11.04 5.21
CA VAL A 92 -7.61 11.74 6.45
C VAL A 92 -7.48 10.79 7.65
N GLY A 93 -7.13 11.37 8.80
CA GLY A 93 -6.92 10.64 10.04
C GLY A 93 -5.67 9.75 10.02
N ASP A 94 -5.64 8.81 10.95
CA ASP A 94 -4.51 7.90 11.11
C ASP A 94 -4.50 6.78 10.05
N LEU A 95 -3.29 6.25 9.82
CA LEU A 95 -3.05 5.04 9.05
C LEU A 95 -3.91 3.89 9.60
N LEU A 96 -4.78 3.33 8.77
CA LEU A 96 -5.65 2.23 9.20
C LEU A 96 -4.93 0.89 9.18
N HIS A 97 -3.98 0.73 8.26
CA HIS A 97 -3.28 -0.51 8.03
C HIS A 97 -2.00 -0.27 7.26
N SER A 98 -0.91 -0.95 7.64
CA SER A 98 0.29 -1.04 6.82
C SER A 98 0.95 -2.40 7.02
N GLU A 99 1.22 -3.08 5.92
CA GLU A 99 1.94 -4.35 5.89
C GLU A 99 2.96 -4.34 4.76
N SER A 100 4.14 -4.90 5.04
CA SER A 100 5.27 -4.96 4.10
C SER A 100 5.69 -6.41 3.91
N GLY A 101 6.16 -6.75 2.72
CA GLY A 101 6.57 -8.11 2.41
C GLY A 101 7.61 -8.17 1.30
N ARG A 102 8.31 -9.30 1.21
CA ARG A 102 9.27 -9.57 0.15
C ARG A 102 8.56 -10.15 -1.08
N LEU A 103 8.96 -9.67 -2.26
CA LEU A 103 8.37 -10.13 -3.51
C LEU A 103 8.88 -11.54 -3.88
N PRO A 104 7.99 -12.43 -4.34
CA PRO A 104 8.39 -13.75 -4.80
C PRO A 104 9.15 -13.68 -6.14
N LYS A 105 9.92 -14.73 -6.45
CA LYS A 105 10.50 -14.89 -7.79
C LYS A 105 9.42 -14.87 -8.86
N GLY A 106 9.69 -14.20 -9.98
CA GLY A 106 8.74 -14.05 -11.09
C GLY A 106 7.72 -12.92 -10.92
N ALA A 107 7.81 -12.12 -9.84
CA ALA A 107 6.95 -10.96 -9.62
C ALA A 107 7.07 -9.84 -10.67
N ALA A 108 8.05 -9.92 -11.58
CA ALA A 108 8.36 -8.84 -12.50
C ALA A 108 7.28 -8.57 -13.57
N GLU A 109 6.55 -9.61 -13.97
CA GLU A 109 5.47 -9.53 -14.97
C GLU A 109 4.35 -10.50 -14.59
N ALA A 110 3.75 -10.27 -13.43
CA ALA A 110 2.81 -11.18 -12.81
C ALA A 110 1.55 -10.47 -12.31
N THR A 111 0.50 -11.26 -12.09
CA THR A 111 -0.48 -10.87 -11.09
C THR A 111 0.07 -11.31 -9.74
N LEU A 112 0.12 -10.40 -8.80
CA LEU A 112 0.47 -10.65 -7.41
C LEU A 112 -0.79 -10.74 -6.58
N LYS A 113 -0.85 -11.76 -5.73
CA LYS A 113 -1.82 -11.89 -4.67
C LYS A 113 -1.18 -11.43 -3.38
N LEU A 114 -1.77 -10.40 -2.81
CA LEU A 114 -1.42 -9.77 -1.54
C LEU A 114 -2.41 -10.27 -0.52
N GLU A 115 -1.94 -10.96 0.51
CA GLU A 115 -2.78 -11.44 1.61
C GLU A 115 -2.35 -10.74 2.89
N PHE A 116 -3.29 -10.01 3.50
CA PHE A 116 -3.05 -9.34 4.77
C PHE A 116 -3.07 -10.36 5.89
N LYS A 117 -2.04 -10.34 6.73
CA LYS A 117 -1.97 -11.23 7.89
C LYS A 117 -3.10 -10.92 8.87
N SER A 118 -3.41 -9.64 9.03
CA SER A 118 -4.56 -9.18 9.81
C SER A 118 -5.63 -8.59 8.89
N PRO A 119 -6.71 -9.32 8.56
CA PRO A 119 -7.79 -8.78 7.75
C PRO A 119 -8.34 -7.48 8.33
N LEU A 120 -8.34 -6.43 7.52
CA LEU A 120 -8.77 -5.10 7.92
C LEU A 120 -10.29 -5.01 7.91
N GLN A 121 -10.89 -4.63 9.05
CA GLN A 121 -12.32 -4.37 9.13
C GLN A 121 -12.60 -2.96 8.58
N LEU A 122 -13.26 -2.88 7.43
CA LEU A 122 -13.67 -1.64 6.81
C LEU A 122 -15.17 -1.43 6.97
N THR A 123 -15.58 -0.21 7.27
CA THR A 123 -16.98 0.22 7.26
C THR A 123 -17.33 0.83 5.90
N THR A 124 -18.60 1.15 5.68
CA THR A 124 -19.00 1.87 4.47
C THR A 124 -18.31 3.24 4.43
N GLY A 125 -17.66 3.56 3.30
CA GLY A 125 -16.90 4.80 3.14
C GLY A 125 -15.91 4.77 1.98
N SER A 126 -15.13 5.84 1.85
CA SER A 126 -14.08 5.98 0.83
C SER A 126 -12.70 5.83 1.46
N TYR A 127 -11.81 5.14 0.75
CA TYR A 127 -10.47 4.80 1.21
C TYR A 127 -9.44 5.01 0.11
N ALA A 128 -8.17 5.10 0.53
CA ALA A 128 -7.03 5.07 -0.36
C ALA A 128 -6.16 3.87 -0.02
N MET A 129 -5.77 3.13 -1.05
CA MET A 129 -4.69 2.17 -1.00
C MET A 129 -3.43 2.84 -1.55
N VAL A 130 -2.31 2.68 -0.86
CA VAL A 130 -1.00 3.21 -1.24
C VAL A 130 -0.03 2.05 -1.33
N LEU A 131 0.61 1.89 -2.49
CA LEU A 131 1.70 0.96 -2.72
C LEU A 131 3.02 1.73 -2.65
N SER A 132 3.97 1.28 -1.86
CA SER A 132 5.33 1.84 -1.80
C SER A 132 6.38 0.74 -1.82
N ALA A 133 7.59 1.09 -2.23
CA ALA A 133 8.74 0.18 -2.22
C ALA A 133 9.99 0.94 -1.76
N GLU A 134 10.81 0.29 -0.95
CA GLU A 134 12.10 0.83 -0.50
C GLU A 134 13.22 0.44 -1.47
N GLU A 135 13.24 -0.82 -1.92
CA GLU A 135 14.31 -1.39 -2.74
C GLU A 135 13.84 -1.72 -4.17
N SER A 136 12.53 -1.92 -4.36
CA SER A 136 11.98 -2.31 -5.68
C SER A 136 11.70 -1.15 -6.62
N ASP A 137 11.94 -1.39 -7.91
CA ASP A 137 11.50 -0.55 -9.02
C ASP A 137 10.35 -1.25 -9.77
N LEU A 138 9.13 -1.06 -9.26
CA LEU A 138 7.94 -1.78 -9.72
C LEU A 138 7.09 -0.91 -10.61
N ARG A 139 6.72 -1.44 -11.78
CA ARG A 139 5.66 -0.83 -12.59
C ARG A 139 4.36 -1.59 -12.39
N PHE A 140 3.37 -0.89 -11.86
CA PHE A 140 2.05 -1.41 -11.58
C PHE A 140 1.03 -0.91 -12.61
N THR A 141 0.11 -1.80 -12.97
CA THR A 141 -1.10 -1.42 -13.70
C THR A 141 -2.19 -1.13 -12.67
N LEU A 142 -2.25 0.13 -12.24
CA LEU A 142 -3.34 0.64 -11.42
C LEU A 142 -4.37 1.32 -12.32
N GLY A 143 -5.57 1.60 -11.79
CA GLY A 143 -6.53 2.44 -12.50
C GLY A 143 -6.07 3.89 -12.61
N ARG A 144 -6.99 4.82 -12.90
CA ARG A 144 -6.71 6.24 -12.65
C ARG A 144 -6.30 6.38 -11.18
N GLY A 145 -5.28 7.19 -10.90
CA GLY A 145 -4.88 7.51 -9.52
C GLY A 145 -6.03 8.18 -8.77
N TYR A 146 -5.76 8.71 -7.57
CA TYR A 146 -6.73 9.52 -6.82
C TYR A 146 -7.56 10.43 -7.72
N ALA A 147 -8.85 10.55 -7.45
CA ALA A 147 -9.70 11.47 -8.18
C ALA A 147 -9.09 12.88 -8.15
N GLY A 148 -9.06 13.54 -9.31
CA GLY A 148 -8.33 14.80 -9.52
C GLY A 148 -6.83 14.69 -9.79
N GLY A 149 -6.26 13.48 -9.97
CA GLY A 149 -4.86 13.30 -10.40
C GLY A 149 -3.81 13.49 -9.29
N ARG A 150 -4.23 13.55 -8.03
CA ARG A 150 -3.39 13.91 -6.88
C ARG A 150 -2.76 12.65 -6.25
N ALA A 151 -1.69 12.14 -6.84
CA ALA A 151 -0.98 10.97 -6.29
C ALA A 151 0.15 11.37 -5.34
N ILE A 152 0.26 10.66 -4.20
CA ILE A 152 1.41 10.74 -3.30
C ILE A 152 2.68 10.60 -4.14
N ARG A 153 3.54 11.60 -3.99
CA ARG A 153 4.76 11.83 -4.74
C ARG A 153 5.93 11.24 -3.96
N ASN A 154 6.86 10.67 -4.72
CA ASN A 154 8.27 10.48 -4.37
C ASN A 154 8.74 11.61 -3.42
N ASN A 155 9.25 11.24 -2.24
CA ASN A 155 9.75 12.17 -1.24
C ASN A 155 11.18 11.82 -0.78
N LYS A 156 12.02 11.34 -1.72
CA LYS A 156 13.40 10.89 -1.45
C LYS A 156 13.51 9.64 -0.60
#